data_AF-A0A7K4M4H3-F1
#
_entry.id   AF-A0A7K4M4H3-F1
#
_cell.length_a   1.000
_cell.length_b   1.000
_cell.length_c   1.000
_cell.angle_alpha   90.00
_cell.angle_beta   90.00
_cell.angle_gamma   90.00
#
_symmetry.space_group_name_H-M   'P 1'
#
loop_
_entity.id
_entity.type
_entity.pdbx_description
1 polymer ?
#
loop_
_entity_poly.entity_id
_entity_poly.type
_entity_poly.pdbx_seq_one_letter_code
_entity_poly.pdbx_strand_id
1 'polypeptide(L)'
;ASTGALFLNFLTSLAWFCVEPSSGSGFGLSILWALLYTPCSFVCWYRPMYKAFRSDSSFNFFVFFFVFFAQNVVYVLEAIGIPNWGFSGWILSLIALRKNTAVAVLMILVSLCFTAVAVLGIVMLKKIHSLYRRTGASFQKAQEE
;
A
#
# COMPACT_ATOMS: atom_id res chain seq x y z
N ALA A 1 9.05 -3.54 -2.06
CA ALA A 1 8.04 -4.61 -1.90
C ALA A 1 6.76 -4.31 -2.69
N SER A 2 6.18 -3.11 -2.57
CA SER A 2 4.93 -2.74 -3.25
C SER A 2 5.03 -2.58 -4.78
N THR A 3 6.18 -2.15 -5.33
CA THR A 3 6.33 -1.90 -6.78
C THR A 3 6.07 -3.14 -7.65
N GLY A 4 6.50 -4.32 -7.20
CA GLY A 4 6.23 -5.58 -7.89
C GLY A 4 4.73 -5.91 -7.90
N ALA A 5 4.05 -5.73 -6.77
CA ALA A 5 2.60 -5.93 -6.67
C ALA A 5 1.81 -4.93 -7.54
N LEU A 6 2.25 -3.67 -7.59
CA LEU A 6 1.66 -2.63 -8.45
C LEU A 6 1.87 -2.92 -9.94
N PHE A 7 3.03 -3.46 -10.33
CA PHE A 7 3.28 -3.89 -11.70
C PHE A 7 2.39 -5.07 -12.10
N LEU A 8 2.26 -6.08 -11.24
CA LEU A 8 1.33 -7.20 -11.46
C LEU A 8 -0.13 -6.72 -11.51
N ASN A 9 -0.50 -5.74 -10.68
CA ASN A 9 -1.81 -5.10 -10.70
C ASN A 9 -2.08 -4.38 -12.02
N PHE A 10 -1.09 -3.68 -12.58
CA PHE A 10 -1.18 -3.07 -13.91
C PHE A 10 -1.43 -4.13 -15.00
N LEU A 11 -0.63 -5.20 -15.04
CA LEU A 11 -0.80 -6.28 -16.02
C LEU A 11 -2.17 -6.96 -15.90
N THR A 12 -2.63 -7.17 -14.68
CA THR A 12 -3.93 -7.80 -14.42
C THR A 12 -5.09 -6.87 -14.76
N SER A 13 -4.96 -5.57 -14.49
CA SER A 13 -5.97 -4.56 -14.87
C SER A 13 -6.06 -4.40 -16.39
N LEU A 14 -4.93 -4.53 -17.10
CA LEU A 14 -4.92 -4.60 -18.56
C LEU A 14 -5.64 -5.84 -19.07
N ALA A 15 -5.33 -7.02 -18.51
CA ALA A 15 -5.99 -8.27 -18.88
C ALA A 15 -7.51 -8.22 -18.62
N TRP A 16 -7.93 -7.62 -17.51
CA TRP A 16 -9.34 -7.41 -17.20
C TRP A 16 -10.02 -6.44 -18.18
N PHE A 17 -9.36 -5.36 -18.58
CA PHE A 17 -9.85 -4.44 -19.60
C PHE A 17 -10.04 -5.12 -20.97
N CYS A 18 -9.17 -6.05 -21.35
CA CYS A 18 -9.32 -6.83 -22.57
C CYS A 18 -10.55 -7.77 -22.54
N VAL A 19 -10.94 -8.26 -21.35
CA VAL A 19 -12.13 -9.12 -21.18
C VAL A 19 -13.40 -8.28 -21.08
N GLU A 20 -13.35 -7.15 -20.37
CA GLU A 20 -14.47 -6.25 -20.15
C GLU A 20 -14.06 -4.79 -20.44
N PRO A 21 -14.24 -4.32 -21.69
CA PRO A 21 -13.83 -2.97 -22.09
C PRO A 21 -14.55 -1.83 -21.35
N SER A 22 -15.69 -2.10 -20.73
CA SER A 22 -16.38 -1.14 -19.84
C SER A 22 -15.60 -0.85 -18.54
N SER A 23 -14.59 -1.66 -18.20
CA SER A 23 -13.74 -1.50 -17.00
C SER A 23 -12.52 -0.58 -17.22
N GLY A 24 -12.53 0.28 -18.24
CA GLY A 24 -11.39 1.13 -18.60
C GLY A 24 -10.90 2.09 -17.51
N SER A 25 -11.79 2.54 -16.63
CA SER A 25 -11.44 3.37 -15.47
C SER A 25 -10.49 2.64 -14.51
N GLY A 26 -10.71 1.33 -14.28
CA GLY A 26 -9.83 0.51 -13.45
C GLY A 26 -8.42 0.40 -14.04
N PHE A 27 -8.31 0.22 -15.35
CA PHE A 27 -7.00 0.19 -16.01
C PHE A 27 -6.28 1.54 -15.92
N GLY A 28 -6.96 2.66 -16.24
CA GLY A 28 -6.36 3.99 -16.15
C GLY A 28 -5.88 4.34 -14.75
N LEU A 29 -6.67 4.00 -13.73
CA LEU A 29 -6.29 4.20 -12.32
C LEU A 29 -5.12 3.31 -11.90
N SER A 30 -5.01 2.08 -12.43
CA SER A 30 -3.86 1.22 -12.12
C SER A 30 -2.53 1.84 -12.54
N ILE A 31 -2.50 2.57 -13.67
CA ILE A 31 -1.33 3.32 -14.15
C ILE A 31 -1.04 4.50 -13.23
N LEU A 32 -2.08 5.29 -12.91
CA LEU A 32 -1.96 6.42 -12.00
C LEU A 32 -1.36 5.99 -10.67
N TRP A 33 -1.89 4.92 -10.07
CA TRP A 33 -1.40 4.41 -8.80
C TRP A 33 0.02 3.85 -8.90
N ALA A 34 0.37 3.13 -9.96
CA ALA A 34 1.74 2.63 -10.15
C ALA A 34 2.77 3.77 -10.18
N LEU A 35 2.43 4.90 -10.80
CA LEU A 35 3.29 6.09 -10.88
C LEU A 35 3.32 6.89 -9.58
N LEU A 36 2.17 7.03 -8.89
CA LEU A 36 2.06 7.87 -7.70
C LEU A 36 2.62 7.20 -6.44
N TYR A 37 2.45 5.88 -6.30
CA TYR A 37 2.81 5.17 -5.08
C TYR A 37 4.30 5.22 -4.76
N THR A 38 5.14 5.11 -5.79
CA THR A 38 6.60 5.07 -5.64
C THR A 38 7.16 6.39 -5.08
N PRO A 39 6.90 7.57 -5.69
CA PRO A 39 7.35 8.85 -5.15
C PRO A 39 6.64 9.22 -3.84
N CYS A 40 5.33 8.95 -3.71
CA CYS A 40 4.61 9.24 -2.48
C CYS A 40 5.15 8.42 -1.31
N SER A 41 5.40 7.12 -1.47
CA SER A 41 5.99 6.30 -0.40
C SER A 41 7.34 6.84 0.07
N PHE A 42 8.18 7.29 -0.86
CA PHE A 42 9.48 7.86 -0.53
C PHE A 42 9.37 9.17 0.26
N VAL A 43 8.54 10.10 -0.22
CA VAL A 43 8.38 11.42 0.41
C VAL A 43 7.63 11.32 1.74
N CYS A 44 6.58 10.50 1.80
CA CYS A 44 5.62 10.48 2.88
C CYS A 44 6.11 9.71 4.12
N TRP A 45 6.80 8.57 3.96
CA TRP A 45 7.24 7.80 5.14
C TRP A 45 8.74 7.50 5.15
N TYR A 46 9.38 7.27 4.01
CA TYR A 46 10.81 6.95 4.00
C TYR A 46 11.67 8.15 4.45
N ARG A 47 11.36 9.35 3.95
CA ARG A 47 12.10 10.58 4.29
C ARG A 47 11.92 10.99 5.77
N PRO A 48 10.71 11.03 6.36
CA PRO A 48 10.54 11.28 7.79
C PRO A 48 11.25 10.25 8.66
N MET A 49 11.17 8.96 8.29
CA MET A 49 11.86 7.89 9.00
C MET A 49 13.38 8.07 8.99
N TYR A 50 13.96 8.35 7.81
CA TYR A 50 15.40 8.56 7.69
C TYR A 50 15.86 9.74 8.53
N LYS A 51 15.10 10.84 8.56
CA LYS A 51 15.38 11.97 9.44
C LYS A 51 15.27 11.58 10.91
N ALA A 52 14.22 10.86 11.31
CA ALA A 52 14.00 10.42 12.69
C ALA A 52 15.19 9.64 13.25
N PHE A 53 15.73 8.68 12.49
CA PHE A 53 16.89 7.90 12.91
C PHE A 53 18.21 8.70 12.86
N ARG A 54 18.36 9.62 11.92
CA ARG A 54 19.60 10.39 11.78
C ARG A 54 19.74 11.51 12.81
N SER A 55 18.65 12.18 13.16
CA SER A 55 18.67 13.31 14.09
C SER A 55 18.14 12.98 15.49
N ASP A 56 17.85 11.70 15.78
CA ASP A 56 17.19 11.21 17.01
C ASP A 56 15.90 11.99 17.37
N SER A 57 15.24 12.54 16.35
CA SER A 57 14.15 13.49 16.56
C SER A 57 12.83 12.77 16.81
N SER A 58 12.26 13.01 17.99
CA SER A 58 11.00 12.38 18.42
C SER A 58 9.80 12.90 17.63
N PHE A 59 9.84 14.16 17.16
CA PHE A 59 8.82 14.72 16.28
C PHE A 59 8.76 14.00 14.92
N ASN A 60 9.91 13.68 14.32
CA ASN A 60 9.96 12.95 13.05
C ASN A 60 9.44 11.50 13.19
N PHE A 61 9.64 10.86 14.36
CA PHE A 61 9.00 9.58 14.67
C PHE A 61 7.47 9.70 14.72
N PHE A 62 6.91 10.76 15.32
CA PHE A 62 5.46 10.99 15.36
C PHE A 62 4.86 11.14 13.96
N VAL A 63 5.46 12.00 13.12
CA VAL A 63 5.04 12.19 11.72
C VAL A 63 5.12 10.88 10.94
N PHE A 64 6.20 10.11 11.14
CA PHE A 64 6.34 8.79 10.53
C PHE A 64 5.18 7.86 10.92
N PHE A 65 4.84 7.74 12.22
CA PHE A 65 3.75 6.85 12.65
C PHE A 65 2.40 7.25 12.06
N PHE A 66 2.08 8.55 12.05
CA PHE A 66 0.83 9.05 11.50
C PHE A 66 0.70 8.76 10.00
N VAL A 67 1.73 9.11 9.23
CA VAL A 67 1.71 8.93 7.77
C VAL A 67 1.79 7.46 7.37
N PHE A 68 2.63 6.68 8.06
CA PHE A 68 2.74 5.25 7.79
C PHE A 68 1.49 4.47 8.22
N PHE A 69 0.77 4.93 9.24
CA PHE A 69 -0.56 4.39 9.59
C PHE A 69 -1.57 4.63 8.46
N ALA A 70 -1.67 5.87 7.96
CA ALA A 70 -2.53 6.17 6.80
C ALA A 70 -2.15 5.30 5.58
N GLN A 71 -0.86 5.13 5.31
CA GLN A 71 -0.37 4.25 4.25
C GLN A 71 -0.80 2.79 4.43
N ASN A 72 -0.79 2.28 5.67
CA ASN A 72 -1.28 0.92 5.97
C ASN A 72 -2.78 0.78 5.71
N VAL A 73 -3.59 1.80 5.99
CA VAL A 73 -5.01 1.82 5.62
C VAL A 73 -5.16 1.68 4.11
N VAL A 74 -4.35 2.40 3.31
CA VAL A 74 -4.42 2.27 1.85
C VAL A 74 -4.03 0.86 1.40
N TYR A 75 -3.00 0.23 1.96
CA TYR A 75 -2.66 -1.18 1.64
C TYR A 75 -3.81 -2.15 1.91
N VAL A 76 -4.60 -1.92 2.96
CA VAL A 76 -5.80 -2.73 3.23
C VAL A 76 -6.87 -2.49 2.15
N LEU A 77 -7.08 -1.24 1.73
CA LEU A 77 -8.02 -0.90 0.65
C LEU A 77 -7.59 -1.51 -0.70
N GLU A 78 -6.29 -1.55 -1.00
CA GLU A 78 -5.75 -2.23 -2.17
C GLU A 78 -6.07 -3.73 -2.16
N ALA A 79 -5.88 -4.37 -1.01
CA ALA A 79 -6.19 -5.78 -0.84
C ALA A 79 -7.70 -6.06 -1.00
N ILE A 80 -8.56 -5.16 -0.54
CA ILE A 80 -10.03 -5.27 -0.73
C ILE A 80 -10.39 -5.14 -2.21
N GLY A 81 -9.80 -4.18 -2.94
CA GLY A 81 -10.00 -4.00 -4.38
C GLY A 81 -11.39 -3.51 -4.73
N ILE A 82 -11.74 -2.29 -4.30
CA ILE A 82 -13.03 -1.67 -4.63
C ILE A 82 -13.16 -1.54 -6.16
N PRO A 83 -14.29 -1.96 -6.77
CA PRO A 83 -14.48 -1.84 -8.21
C PRO A 83 -14.27 -0.41 -8.69
N ASN A 84 -13.59 -0.25 -9.84
CA ASN A 84 -13.24 1.04 -10.44
C ASN A 84 -12.27 1.91 -9.63
N TRP A 85 -11.55 1.37 -8.65
CA TRP A 85 -10.48 2.10 -7.93
C TRP A 85 -9.07 1.84 -8.49
N GLY A 86 -8.94 0.90 -9.43
CA GLY A 86 -7.68 0.55 -10.07
C GLY A 86 -6.84 -0.49 -9.35
N PHE A 87 -7.41 -1.19 -8.37
CA PHE A 87 -6.78 -2.32 -7.68
C PHE A 87 -7.53 -3.62 -7.94
N SER A 88 -6.78 -4.64 -8.34
CA SER A 88 -7.22 -6.02 -8.56
C SER A 88 -7.23 -6.82 -7.26
N GLY A 89 -7.91 -6.29 -6.24
CA GLY A 89 -8.06 -6.93 -4.93
C GLY A 89 -9.19 -7.97 -4.89
N TRP A 90 -9.47 -8.48 -3.69
CA TRP A 90 -10.32 -9.65 -3.47
C TRP A 90 -11.71 -9.51 -4.09
N ILE A 91 -12.39 -8.37 -3.92
CA ILE A 91 -13.74 -8.17 -4.46
C ILE A 91 -13.73 -8.29 -5.99
N LEU A 92 -12.82 -7.59 -6.66
CA LEU A 92 -12.75 -7.61 -8.13
C LEU A 92 -12.35 -9.00 -8.66
N SER A 93 -11.46 -9.70 -7.97
CA SER A 93 -11.06 -11.07 -8.33
C SER A 93 -12.24 -12.06 -8.28
N LEU A 94 -13.12 -11.94 -7.27
CA LEU A 94 -14.31 -12.78 -7.14
C LEU A 94 -15.38 -12.47 -8.18
N ILE A 95 -15.50 -11.20 -8.58
CA ILE A 95 -16.38 -10.79 -9.69
C ILE A 95 -15.84 -11.38 -11.00
N ALA A 96 -14.53 -11.33 -11.21
CA ALA A 96 -13.87 -11.85 -12.40
C ALA A 96 -14.05 -13.37 -12.57
N LEU A 97 -14.14 -14.14 -11.47
CA LEU A 97 -14.39 -15.59 -11.53
C LEU A 97 -15.66 -15.94 -12.30
N ARG A 98 -16.67 -15.07 -12.28
CA ARG A 98 -17.94 -15.28 -12.99
C ARG A 98 -17.87 -14.98 -14.48
N LYS A 99 -16.83 -14.27 -14.93
CA LYS A 99 -16.67 -13.86 -16.34
C LYS A 99 -15.53 -14.56 -17.05
N ASN A 100 -14.36 -14.62 -16.43
CA ASN A 100 -13.17 -15.23 -17.01
C ASN A 100 -12.27 -15.80 -15.90
N THR A 101 -12.20 -17.12 -15.83
CA THR A 101 -11.43 -17.84 -14.81
C THR A 101 -9.93 -17.55 -14.89
N ALA A 102 -9.37 -17.39 -16.09
CA ALA A 102 -7.94 -17.14 -16.26
C ALA A 102 -7.53 -15.78 -15.69
N VAL A 103 -8.27 -14.71 -16.02
CA VAL A 103 -8.00 -13.37 -15.46
C VAL A 103 -8.26 -13.34 -13.96
N ALA A 104 -9.29 -14.05 -13.48
CA ALA A 104 -9.58 -14.14 -12.06
C ALA A 104 -8.43 -14.77 -11.26
N VAL A 105 -7.79 -15.81 -11.77
CA VAL A 105 -6.61 -16.42 -11.11
C VAL A 105 -5.46 -15.41 -11.00
N LEU A 106 -5.21 -14.61 -12.03
CA LEU A 106 -4.21 -13.53 -11.97
C LEU A 106 -4.58 -12.48 -10.91
N MET A 107 -5.85 -12.08 -10.83
CA MET A 107 -6.35 -11.14 -9.82
C MET A 107 -6.21 -11.68 -8.40
N ILE A 108 -6.45 -12.98 -8.18
CA ILE A 108 -6.26 -13.61 -6.88
C ILE A 108 -4.78 -13.58 -6.46
N LEU A 109 -3.85 -13.85 -7.39
CA LEU A 109 -2.42 -13.74 -7.10
C LEU A 109 -2.02 -12.31 -6.69
N VAL A 110 -2.54 -11.29 -7.38
CA VAL A 110 -2.33 -9.88 -7.01
C VAL A 110 -2.94 -9.56 -5.65
N SER A 111 -4.16 -10.05 -5.36
CA SER A 111 -4.85 -9.85 -4.08
C SER A 111 -4.05 -10.45 -2.92
N LEU A 112 -3.44 -11.62 -3.11
CA LEU A 112 -2.54 -12.24 -2.14
C LEU A 112 -1.29 -11.39 -1.91
N CYS A 113 -0.67 -10.87 -2.98
CA CYS A 113 0.47 -9.96 -2.85
C CYS A 113 0.12 -8.68 -2.08
N PHE A 114 -1.01 -8.04 -2.37
CA PHE A 114 -1.45 -6.85 -1.63
C PHE A 114 -1.76 -7.16 -0.16
N THR A 115 -2.38 -8.30 0.10
CA THR A 115 -2.62 -8.77 1.48
C THR A 115 -1.30 -8.96 2.22
N ALA A 116 -0.30 -9.59 1.59
CA ALA A 116 1.03 -9.75 2.17
C ALA A 116 1.72 -8.40 2.45
N VAL A 117 1.62 -7.44 1.52
CA VAL A 117 2.15 -6.07 1.72
C VAL A 117 1.47 -5.38 2.91
N ALA A 118 0.15 -5.48 3.04
CA ALA A 118 -0.59 -4.92 4.17
C ALA A 118 -0.15 -5.55 5.51
N VAL A 119 -0.03 -6.88 5.56
CA VAL A 119 0.44 -7.60 6.75
C VAL A 119 1.86 -7.18 7.14
N LEU A 120 2.78 -7.13 6.17
CA LEU A 120 4.15 -6.69 6.40
C LEU A 120 4.22 -5.23 6.89
N GLY A 121 3.36 -4.36 6.35
CA GLY A 121 3.22 -2.98 6.79
C GLY A 121 2.82 -2.87 8.27
N ILE A 122 1.82 -3.66 8.70
CA ILE A 122 1.35 -3.68 10.09
C ILE A 122 2.45 -4.24 11.02
N VAL A 123 3.14 -5.29 10.60
CA VAL A 123 4.27 -5.86 11.37
C VAL A 123 5.39 -4.83 11.52
N MET A 124 5.71 -4.09 10.45
CA MET A 124 6.72 -3.03 10.48
C MET A 124 6.32 -1.91 11.43
N LEU A 125 5.06 -1.46 11.39
CA LEU A 125 4.51 -0.45 12.30
C LEU A 125 4.66 -0.89 13.77
N LYS A 126 4.28 -2.13 14.10
CA LYS A 126 4.44 -2.70 15.46
C LYS A 126 5.91 -2.76 15.89
N LYS A 127 6.81 -3.18 14.99
CA LYS A 127 8.24 -3.30 15.29
C LYS A 127 8.87 -1.93 15.58
N ILE A 128 8.56 -0.92 14.78
CA ILE A 128 9.09 0.44 14.96
C ILE A 128 8.50 1.09 16.21
N HIS A 129 7.21 0.89 16.47
CA HIS A 129 6.57 1.35 17.71
C HIS A 129 7.21 0.71 18.95
N SER A 130 7.50 -0.60 18.89
CA SER A 130 8.24 -1.28 19.97
C SER A 130 9.67 -0.74 20.13
N LEU A 131 10.34 -0.36 19.06
CA LEU A 131 11.69 0.21 19.12
C LEU A 131 11.66 1.61 19.76
N TYR A 132 10.72 2.47 19.31
CA TYR A 132 10.47 3.80 19.87
C TYR A 132 10.18 3.76 21.38
N ARG A 133 9.37 2.80 21.83
CA ARG A 133 9.08 2.57 23.26
C ARG A 133 10.31 2.15 24.08
N ARG A 134 11.31 1.50 23.47
CA ARG A 134 12.53 1.03 24.14
C ARG A 134 13.62 2.10 24.22
N THR A 135 13.64 3.06 23.29
CA THR A 135 14.62 4.16 23.29
C THR A 135 14.29 5.29 24.27
N GLY A 136 13.18 5.21 25.02
CA GLY A 136 12.80 6.26 25.98
C GLY A 136 12.40 7.59 25.31
N ALA A 137 12.16 7.58 24.01
CA ALA A 137 11.57 8.69 23.28
C ALA A 137 10.11 8.86 23.75
N SER A 138 9.77 10.04 24.26
CA SER A 138 8.45 10.36 24.79
C SER A 138 7.84 11.53 24.03
N PHE A 139 6.51 11.63 24.08
CA PHE A 139 5.79 12.77 23.49
C PHE A 139 6.23 14.11 24.11
N GLN A 140 6.63 14.10 25.38
CA GLN A 140 7.17 15.29 26.07
C GLN A 140 8.51 15.72 25.49
N LYS A 141 9.43 14.77 25.19
CA LYS A 141 10.67 15.07 24.46
C LYS A 141 10.40 15.61 23.05
N ALA A 142 9.32 15.19 22.40
CA ALA A 142 8.92 15.71 21.09
C ALA A 142 8.29 17.11 21.14
N GLN A 143 7.83 17.58 22.30
CA GLN A 143 7.34 18.95 22.50
C GLN A 143 8.45 19.95 22.85
N GLU A 144 9.57 19.45 23.38
CA GLU A 144 10.75 20.25 23.74
C GLU A 144 11.72 20.46 22.57
N GLU A 145 11.53 19.72 21.47
CA GLU A 145 12.33 19.76 20.22
C GLU A 145 11.62 20.56 19.12
#